data_AF-A0A6J7AM69-F1
#
_entry.id   AF-A0A6J7AM69-F1
#
_cell.length_a   1.000
_cell.length_b   1.000
_cell.length_c   1.000
_cell.angle_alpha   90.00
_cell.angle_beta   90.00
_cell.angle_gamma   90.00
#
_symmetry.space_group_name_H-M   'P 1'
#
loop_
_entity.id
_entity.type
_entity.pdbx_description
1 polymer ?
#
loop_
_entity_poly.entity_id
_entity_poly.type
_entity_poly.pdbx_seq_one_letter_code
_entity_poly.pdbx_strand_id
1 'polypeptide(L)'
;MANIYKELHTDVGLAIPGHGNLEAWAAQGVLLLNTTLTVRAGEAASHHGKGWETFTDEVLRAANGKEHRVVFILWGANARKKKTLIDLNRHTVIESAHPSPLSAHNGFFGSRPFSRTNAALVADGLAPIDWAL
;
A
#
# COMPACT_ATOMS: atom_id res chain seq x y z
N MET A 1 5.90 -6.75 -8.16
CA MET A 1 7.19 -6.46 -7.49
C MET A 1 8.11 -5.57 -8.31
N ALA A 2 8.57 -5.97 -9.50
CA ALA A 2 9.52 -5.16 -10.27
C ALA A 2 9.13 -3.68 -10.45
N ASN A 3 7.86 -3.39 -10.75
CA ASN A 3 7.38 -2.00 -10.88
C ASN A 3 7.41 -1.23 -9.56
N ILE A 4 7.10 -1.88 -8.42
CA ILE A 4 7.17 -1.27 -7.09
C ILE A 4 8.60 -0.85 -6.79
N TYR A 5 9.60 -1.69 -7.09
CA TYR A 5 11.01 -1.35 -6.88
C TYR A 5 11.52 -0.28 -7.84
N LYS A 6 11.07 -0.26 -9.09
CA LYS A 6 11.38 0.84 -10.02
C LYS A 6 10.86 2.18 -9.50
N GLU A 7 9.64 2.20 -8.98
CA GLU A 7 9.08 3.41 -8.36
C GLU A 7 9.83 3.76 -7.07
N LEU A 8 10.16 2.78 -6.23
CA LEU A 8 10.95 3.00 -5.01
C LEU A 8 12.29 3.66 -5.32
N HIS A 9 13.02 3.12 -6.30
CA HIS A 9 14.28 3.69 -6.76
C HIS A 9 14.11 5.13 -7.25
N THR A 10 13.10 5.37 -8.07
CA THR A 10 12.84 6.71 -8.65
C THR A 10 12.37 7.71 -7.57
N ASP A 11 11.62 7.25 -6.58
CA ASP A 11 11.01 8.10 -5.56
C ASP A 11 12.01 8.53 -4.47
N VAL A 12 12.79 7.58 -3.94
CA VAL A 12 13.67 7.77 -2.77
C VAL A 12 15.15 7.42 -3.02
N GLY A 13 15.52 7.06 -4.26
CA GLY A 13 16.93 6.87 -4.64
C GLY A 13 17.57 5.56 -4.18
N LEU A 14 16.79 4.64 -3.59
CA LEU A 14 17.30 3.36 -3.08
C LEU A 14 17.63 2.39 -4.21
N ALA A 15 18.66 1.56 -4.04
CA ALA A 15 18.99 0.52 -4.99
C ALA A 15 17.85 -0.53 -5.08
N ILE A 16 17.68 -1.12 -6.27
CA ILE A 16 16.70 -2.20 -6.45
C ILE A 16 17.22 -3.46 -5.75
N PRO A 17 16.47 -4.05 -4.81
CA PRO A 17 16.92 -5.24 -4.08
C PRO A 17 17.05 -6.46 -5.00
N GLY A 18 17.97 -7.36 -4.65
CA GLY A 18 18.15 -8.65 -5.33
C GLY A 18 17.08 -9.70 -4.97
N HIS A 19 16.14 -9.39 -4.09
CA HIS A 19 15.10 -10.30 -3.60
C HIS A 19 13.72 -9.64 -3.54
N GLY A 20 12.68 -10.46 -3.34
CA GLY A 20 11.29 -10.02 -3.19
C GLY A 20 10.79 -9.93 -1.74
N ASN A 21 11.62 -10.17 -0.73
CA ASN A 21 11.20 -10.16 0.67
C ASN A 21 10.91 -8.72 1.14
N LEU A 22 9.75 -8.51 1.76
CA LEU A 22 9.27 -7.23 2.31
C LEU A 22 9.12 -7.24 3.83
N GLU A 23 9.58 -8.29 4.52
CA GLU A 23 9.48 -8.42 5.98
C GLU A 23 10.12 -7.24 6.73
N ALA A 24 11.19 -6.65 6.19
CA ALA A 24 11.81 -5.47 6.78
C ALA A 24 10.86 -4.26 6.86
N TRP A 25 9.93 -4.11 5.89
CA TRP A 25 8.88 -3.09 5.98
C TRP A 25 7.83 -3.47 7.04
N ALA A 26 7.44 -4.75 7.09
CA ALA A 26 6.45 -5.23 8.06
C ALA A 26 6.93 -5.06 9.51
N ALA A 27 8.22 -5.32 9.78
CA ALA A 27 8.84 -5.12 11.10
C ALA A 27 8.81 -3.66 11.56
N GLN A 28 8.70 -2.70 10.63
CA GLN A 28 8.60 -1.26 10.89
C GLN A 28 7.14 -0.78 10.98
N GLY A 29 6.16 -1.68 10.96
CA GLY A 29 4.74 -1.34 11.07
C GLY A 29 4.01 -1.13 9.74
N VAL A 30 4.63 -1.49 8.61
CA VAL A 30 3.95 -1.48 7.30
C VAL A 30 3.07 -2.72 7.16
N LEU A 31 1.75 -2.52 7.21
CA LEU A 31 0.79 -3.61 6.97
C LEU A 31 0.63 -3.88 5.47
N LEU A 32 1.15 -5.03 5.01
CA LEU A 32 1.05 -5.48 3.62
C LEU A 32 -0.22 -6.31 3.41
N LEU A 33 -1.33 -5.65 3.09
CA LEU A 33 -2.66 -6.28 3.01
C LEU A 33 -3.20 -6.34 1.57
N ASN A 34 -3.54 -7.54 1.11
CA ASN A 34 -4.33 -7.73 -0.10
C ASN A 34 -5.83 -7.63 0.20
N THR A 35 -6.64 -7.22 -0.78
CA THR A 35 -8.12 -7.20 -0.65
C THR A 35 -8.73 -8.61 -0.65
N THR A 36 -8.02 -9.59 -1.20
CA THR A 36 -8.38 -11.01 -1.20
C THR A 36 -7.13 -11.80 -0.77
N LEU A 37 -7.24 -12.63 0.26
CA LEU A 37 -6.06 -13.24 0.91
C LEU A 37 -5.66 -14.60 0.32
N THR A 38 -6.44 -15.15 -0.61
CA THR A 38 -6.13 -16.41 -1.29
C THR A 38 -6.46 -16.32 -2.77
N VAL A 39 -5.81 -17.15 -3.57
CA VAL A 39 -6.02 -17.27 -5.01
C VAL A 39 -5.72 -18.71 -5.42
N ARG A 40 -6.37 -19.21 -6.48
CA ARG A 40 -6.02 -20.50 -7.08
C ARG A 40 -4.80 -20.32 -7.98
N ALA A 41 -3.95 -21.34 -8.01
CA ALA A 41 -2.77 -21.31 -8.87
C ALA A 41 -3.18 -21.10 -10.34
N GLY A 42 -2.59 -20.09 -10.99
CA GLY A 42 -2.86 -19.76 -12.39
C GLY A 42 -4.16 -18.98 -12.66
N GLU A 43 -5.04 -18.80 -11.68
CA GLU A 43 -6.33 -18.12 -11.86
C GLU A 43 -6.37 -16.79 -11.11
N ALA A 44 -5.96 -15.71 -11.77
CA ALA A 44 -6.00 -14.38 -11.17
C ALA A 44 -7.43 -14.03 -10.69
N ALA A 45 -7.53 -13.48 -9.47
CA ALA A 45 -8.78 -13.07 -8.84
C ALA A 45 -9.84 -14.19 -8.62
N SER A 46 -9.45 -15.47 -8.65
CA SER A 46 -10.37 -16.62 -8.51
C SER A 46 -11.24 -16.62 -7.26
N HIS A 47 -10.78 -15.99 -6.17
CA HIS A 47 -11.49 -15.89 -4.90
C HIS A 47 -12.02 -14.48 -4.59
N HIS A 48 -12.06 -13.60 -5.59
CA HIS A 48 -12.73 -12.30 -5.47
C HIS A 48 -14.24 -12.50 -5.23
N GLY A 49 -14.81 -11.73 -4.31
CA GLY A 49 -16.22 -11.81 -3.92
C GLY A 49 -16.58 -13.07 -3.13
N LYS A 50 -15.59 -13.73 -2.50
CA LYS A 50 -15.80 -14.95 -1.70
C LYS A 50 -15.76 -14.70 -0.19
N GLY A 51 -15.76 -13.44 0.25
CA GLY A 51 -15.91 -13.03 1.66
C GLY A 51 -14.64 -12.51 2.31
N TRP A 52 -13.48 -12.62 1.66
CA TRP A 52 -12.24 -11.99 2.13
C TRP A 52 -12.35 -10.47 2.22
N GLU A 53 -13.21 -9.88 1.40
CA GLU A 53 -13.47 -8.45 1.38
C GLU A 53 -14.01 -7.98 2.73
N THR A 54 -14.93 -8.72 3.34
CA THR A 54 -15.48 -8.40 4.68
C THR A 54 -14.38 -8.38 5.74
N PHE A 55 -13.53 -9.41 5.76
CA PHE A 55 -12.41 -9.46 6.71
C PHE A 55 -11.44 -8.30 6.51
N THR A 56 -11.04 -8.04 5.27
CA THR A 56 -10.07 -6.98 4.96
C THR A 56 -10.66 -5.57 5.14
N ASP A 57 -11.98 -5.41 5.05
CA ASP A 57 -12.67 -4.18 5.41
C ASP A 57 -12.62 -3.94 6.93
N GLU A 58 -12.85 -4.96 7.75
CA GLU A 58 -12.74 -4.85 9.21
C GLU A 58 -11.30 -4.57 9.67
N VAL A 59 -10.29 -5.15 9.01
CA VAL A 59 -8.90 -4.78 9.25
C VAL A 59 -8.66 -3.30 8.94
N LEU A 60 -9.25 -2.78 7.86
CA LEU A 60 -9.15 -1.37 7.51
C LEU A 60 -9.84 -0.47 8.54
N ARG A 61 -11.02 -0.87 9.04
CA ARG A 61 -11.73 -0.17 10.11
C ARG A 61 -10.93 -0.15 11.41
N ALA A 62 -10.30 -1.26 11.76
CA ALA A 62 -9.42 -1.34 12.93
C ALA A 62 -8.22 -0.39 12.78
N ALA A 63 -7.60 -0.32 11.60
CA ALA A 63 -6.54 0.64 11.32
C ALA A 63 -7.04 2.10 11.40
N ASN A 64 -8.24 2.37 10.86
CA ASN A 64 -8.90 3.68 10.92
C ASN A 64 -9.29 4.11 12.36
N GLY A 65 -9.46 3.14 13.25
CA GLY A 65 -9.76 3.37 14.67
C GLY A 65 -8.53 3.72 15.52
N LYS A 66 -7.31 3.60 14.99
CA LYS A 66 -6.09 3.89 15.76
C LYS A 66 -6.02 5.36 16.16
N GLU A 67 -5.48 5.63 17.34
CA GLU A 67 -5.33 6.99 17.87
C GLU A 67 -4.37 7.82 17.02
N HIS A 68 -3.23 7.25 16.64
CA HIS A 68 -2.22 7.88 15.80
C HIS A 68 -2.64 7.92 14.32
N ARG A 69 -2.11 8.90 13.58
CA ARG A 69 -2.29 8.98 12.13
C ARG A 69 -1.77 7.73 11.44
N VAL A 70 -2.59 7.17 10.55
CA VAL A 70 -2.22 6.08 9.64
C VAL A 70 -2.14 6.64 8.22
N VAL A 71 -1.16 6.16 7.45
CA VAL A 71 -1.06 6.45 6.02
C VAL A 71 -1.56 5.23 5.24
N PHE A 72 -2.61 5.42 4.44
CA PHE A 72 -3.21 4.38 3.61
C PHE A 72 -2.75 4.54 2.17
N ILE A 73 -1.98 3.57 1.67
CA ILE A 73 -1.57 3.52 0.27
C ILE A 73 -2.55 2.62 -0.50
N LEU A 74 -3.34 3.21 -1.40
CA LEU A 74 -4.40 2.54 -2.13
C LEU A 74 -4.04 2.40 -3.62
N TRP A 75 -3.49 1.25 -3.99
CA TRP A 75 -3.09 0.94 -5.37
C TRP A 75 -4.21 0.24 -6.15
N GLY A 76 -4.69 0.90 -7.21
CA GLY A 76 -5.70 0.34 -8.12
C GLY A 76 -7.15 0.56 -7.67
N ALA A 77 -8.08 0.31 -8.58
CA ALA A 77 -9.48 0.67 -8.41
C ALA A 77 -10.15 0.01 -7.18
N ASN A 78 -9.88 -1.26 -6.92
CA ASN A 78 -10.47 -1.97 -5.78
C ASN A 78 -10.00 -1.41 -4.44
N ALA A 79 -8.71 -1.11 -4.29
CA ALA A 79 -8.19 -0.48 -3.08
C ALA A 79 -8.77 0.94 -2.90
N ARG A 80 -8.82 1.75 -3.97
CA ARG A 80 -9.38 3.11 -3.91
C ARG A 80 -10.85 3.15 -3.51
N LYS A 81 -11.66 2.14 -3.88
CA LYS A 81 -13.06 2.04 -3.42
C LYS A 81 -13.17 1.98 -1.90
N LYS A 82 -12.16 1.42 -1.21
CA LYS A 82 -12.15 1.34 0.26
C LYS A 82 -11.87 2.67 0.94
N LYS A 83 -11.54 3.73 0.21
CA LYS A 83 -11.36 5.09 0.73
C LYS A 83 -12.57 5.58 1.55
N THR A 84 -13.78 5.14 1.19
CA THR A 84 -15.02 5.47 1.90
C THR A 84 -15.05 4.97 3.34
N LEU A 85 -14.17 4.03 3.70
CA LEU A 85 -14.05 3.48 5.05
C LEU A 85 -13.03 4.25 5.91
N ILE A 86 -12.35 5.25 5.36
CA ILE A 86 -11.23 5.96 5.98
C ILE A 86 -11.68 7.39 6.36
N ASP A 87 -11.40 7.79 7.60
CA ASP A 87 -11.54 9.16 8.07
C ASP A 87 -10.40 10.03 7.51
N LEU A 88 -10.71 10.80 6.47
CA LEU A 88 -9.76 11.65 5.75
C LEU A 88 -9.32 12.88 6.54
N ASN A 89 -10.00 13.23 7.64
CA ASN A 89 -9.56 14.33 8.51
C ASN A 89 -8.41 13.88 9.43
N ARG A 90 -8.41 12.59 9.79
CA ARG A 90 -7.44 12.00 10.73
C ARG A 90 -6.28 11.31 10.03
N HIS A 91 -6.51 10.75 8.85
CA HIS A 91 -5.55 9.89 8.16
C HIS A 91 -5.14 10.45 6.81
N THR A 92 -3.99 9.99 6.32
CA THR A 92 -3.49 10.39 5.00
C THR A 92 -3.76 9.27 4.01
N VAL A 93 -4.32 9.58 2.85
CA VAL A 93 -4.55 8.60 1.79
C VAL A 93 -3.71 8.95 0.57
N ILE A 94 -2.95 7.97 0.08
CA ILE A 94 -2.13 8.05 -1.14
C ILE A 94 -2.72 7.07 -2.15
N GLU A 95 -3.30 7.61 -3.21
CA GLU A 95 -3.95 6.82 -4.26
C GLU A 95 -3.13 6.84 -5.54
N SER A 96 -3.04 5.69 -6.22
CA SER A 96 -2.44 5.61 -7.55
C SER A 96 -2.99 4.43 -8.36
N ALA A 97 -2.59 4.31 -9.62
CA ALA A 97 -2.90 3.10 -10.40
C ALA A 97 -2.23 1.86 -9.80
N HIS A 98 -2.67 0.66 -10.18
CA HIS A 98 -2.04 -0.56 -9.65
C HIS A 98 -0.63 -0.74 -10.24
N PRO A 99 0.37 -1.24 -9.48
CA PRO A 99 1.72 -1.54 -10.00
C PRO A 99 1.79 -2.68 -11.03
N SER A 100 0.65 -3.21 -11.48
CA SER A 100 0.61 -4.26 -12.51
C SER A 100 1.12 -3.69 -13.84
N PRO A 101 1.82 -4.48 -14.68
CA PRO A 101 2.24 -4.04 -16.01
C PRO A 101 1.11 -3.42 -16.84
N LEU A 102 -0.13 -3.89 -16.64
CA LEU A 102 -1.32 -3.42 -17.34
C LEU A 102 -1.70 -1.96 -17.03
N SER A 103 -1.27 -1.42 -15.88
CA SER A 103 -1.71 -0.11 -15.39
C SER A 103 -0.60 0.78 -14.83
N ALA A 104 0.63 0.29 -14.72
CA ALA A 104 1.68 1.01 -14.00
C ALA A 104 2.03 2.36 -14.67
N HIS A 105 2.06 2.40 -16.01
CA HIS A 105 2.28 3.63 -16.78
C HIS A 105 1.10 4.61 -16.72
N ASN A 106 -0.08 4.14 -16.33
CA ASN A 106 -1.31 4.95 -16.24
C ASN A 106 -1.47 5.61 -14.86
N GLY A 107 -0.35 5.91 -14.19
CA GLY A 107 -0.33 6.69 -12.95
C GLY A 107 0.14 5.95 -11.69
N PHE A 108 0.79 4.79 -11.79
CA PHE A 108 1.57 4.25 -10.66
C PHE A 108 2.98 4.85 -10.64
N PHE A 109 3.64 4.87 -11.80
CA PHE A 109 4.95 5.51 -11.91
C PHE A 109 4.84 7.03 -11.73
N GLY A 110 5.74 7.59 -10.92
CA GLY A 110 5.71 9.00 -10.50
C GLY A 110 4.67 9.30 -9.42
N SER A 111 3.98 8.28 -8.86
CA SER A 111 3.02 8.49 -7.78
C SER A 111 3.68 8.79 -6.42
N ARG A 112 4.98 8.48 -6.32
CA ARG A 112 5.86 8.78 -5.19
C ARG A 112 5.30 8.33 -3.82
N PRO A 113 4.84 7.08 -3.69
CA PRO A 113 4.10 6.66 -2.51
C PRO A 113 5.00 6.55 -1.25
N PHE A 114 6.31 6.38 -1.40
CA PHE A 114 7.22 6.15 -0.28
C PHE A 114 7.63 7.47 0.36
N SER A 115 8.10 8.43 -0.44
CA SER A 115 8.47 9.77 0.06
C SER A 115 7.27 10.52 0.62
N ARG A 116 6.10 10.40 -0.02
CA ARG A 116 4.85 10.99 0.47
C ARG A 116 4.39 10.36 1.78
N THR A 117 4.59 9.05 1.96
CA THR A 117 4.30 8.39 3.24
C THR A 117 5.18 8.94 4.35
N ASN A 118 6.49 9.01 4.13
CA ASN A 118 7.41 9.54 5.13
C ASN A 118 7.14 11.01 5.44
N ALA A 119 6.83 11.83 4.43
CA ALA A 119 6.43 13.23 4.65
C ALA A 119 5.17 13.35 5.53
N ALA A 120 4.17 12.50 5.30
CA ALA A 120 2.94 12.49 6.08
C ALA A 120 3.15 12.02 7.53
N LEU A 121 4.02 11.03 7.74
CA LEU A 121 4.38 10.57 9.09
C LEU A 121 5.15 11.66 9.86
N VAL A 122 6.16 12.26 9.23
CA VAL A 122 6.97 13.33 9.85
C VAL A 122 6.12 14.55 10.18
N ALA A 123 5.17 14.93 9.32
CA ALA A 123 4.25 16.03 9.58
C ALA A 123 3.35 15.82 10.82
N ASP A 124 3.15 14.57 11.25
CA ASP A 124 2.39 14.20 12.45
C ASP A 124 3.31 13.85 13.65
N GLY A 125 4.62 14.12 13.52
CA GLY A 125 5.61 13.83 14.57
C GLY A 125 5.97 12.34 14.71
N LEU A 126 5.61 11.51 13.74
CA LEU A 126 5.93 10.09 13.72
C LEU A 126 7.26 9.83 12.99
N ALA A 127 7.95 8.75 13.38
CA ALA A 127 9.17 8.32 12.71
C ALA A 127 8.87 7.91 11.26
N PRO A 128 9.73 8.29 10.29
CA PRO A 128 9.61 7.80 8.92
C PRO A 128 9.95 6.31 8.85
N ILE A 129 9.48 5.65 7.78
CA ILE A 129 9.86 4.27 7.47
C ILE A 129 11.19 4.26 6.73
N ASP A 130 12.10 3.37 7.11
CA ASP A 130 13.24 3.00 6.28
C ASP A 130 12.78 2.03 5.19
N TRP A 131 12.72 2.54 3.96
CA TRP A 131 12.26 1.77 2.80
C TRP A 131 13.36 0.90 2.17
N ALA A 132 14.59 0.93 2.68
CA ALA A 132 15.65 0.04 2.23
C ALA A 132 15.28 -1.44 2.48
N LEU A 133 15.68 -2.30 1.54
CA LEU A 133 15.41 -3.73 1.51
C LEU A 133 16.68 -4.49 1.14
#